data_AF-A2AH30-F1
#
_entry.id   AF-A2AH30-F1
#
_cell.length_a   1.000
_cell.length_b   1.000
_cell.length_c   1.000
_cell.angle_alpha   90.00
_cell.angle_beta   90.00
_cell.angle_gamma   90.00
#
_symmetry.space_group_name_H-M   'P 1'
#
loop_
_entity.id
_entity.type
_entity.pdbx_description
1 polymer ?
#
loop_
_entity_poly.entity_id
_entity_poly.type
_entity_poly.pdbx_seq_one_letter_code
_entity_poly.pdbx_strand_id
1 'polypeptide(L)'
;MSGSNGAKENSHNKARTSPYPGSKVERSQVPNEKVGWLVEWQDYNPVEYTAVSVLAGPQWADPQISESNFSPKFNEKDGHVERKSQNGLYEIENGRPRNPAGRTGLVGR
;
A
#
# COMPACT_ATOMS: atom_id res chain seq x y z
N MET A 1 11.13 19.82 -31.63
CA MET A 1 9.76 19.50 -31.20
C MET A 1 9.72 18.05 -30.74
N SER A 2 10.25 17.74 -29.55
CA SER A 2 10.10 16.41 -28.95
C SER A 2 8.87 16.44 -28.05
N GLY A 3 7.70 16.15 -28.64
CA GLY A 3 6.57 15.70 -27.86
C GLY A 3 6.85 14.27 -27.43
N SER A 4 7.46 14.07 -26.27
CA SER A 4 7.43 12.78 -25.61
C SER A 4 5.97 12.52 -25.23
N ASN A 5 5.26 11.80 -26.09
CA ASN A 5 4.03 11.10 -25.72
C ASN A 5 4.43 10.06 -24.67
N GLY A 6 4.55 10.51 -23.41
CA GLY A 6 4.60 9.63 -22.27
C GLY A 6 3.33 8.81 -22.31
N ALA A 7 3.47 7.52 -22.60
CA ALA A 7 2.38 6.59 -22.49
C ALA A 7 1.69 6.85 -21.15
N LYS A 8 0.39 7.16 -21.19
CA LYS A 8 -0.44 7.12 -19.98
C LYS A 8 -0.38 5.68 -19.51
N GLU A 9 0.59 5.36 -18.66
CA GLU A 9 0.60 4.09 -17.95
C GLU A 9 -0.75 3.99 -17.24
N ASN A 10 -1.46 2.89 -17.50
CA ASN A 10 -2.72 2.61 -16.85
C ASN A 10 -2.45 2.31 -15.37
N SER A 11 -2.28 3.36 -14.57
CA SER A 11 -2.14 3.27 -13.12
C SER A 11 -3.36 2.59 -12.49
N HIS A 12 -3.20 2.01 -11.30
CA HIS A 12 -4.28 1.34 -10.56
C HIS A 12 -5.38 2.32 -10.13
N ASN A 13 -6.36 2.58 -10.99
CA ASN A 13 -7.39 3.60 -10.72
C ASN A 13 -8.32 3.20 -9.56
N LYS A 14 -8.78 1.94 -9.50
CA LYS A 14 -9.66 1.46 -8.42
C LYS A 14 -9.01 1.54 -7.04
N ALA A 15 -7.69 1.32 -6.94
CA ALA A 15 -6.99 1.39 -5.65
C ALA A 15 -6.78 2.82 -5.15
N ARG A 16 -7.17 3.84 -5.93
CA ARG A 16 -7.14 5.27 -5.56
C ARG A 16 -8.53 5.89 -5.40
N THR A 17 -9.61 5.10 -5.54
CA THR A 17 -10.97 5.63 -5.35
C THR A 17 -11.29 5.80 -3.87
N SER A 18 -12.11 6.81 -3.59
CA SER A 18 -12.67 7.09 -2.27
C SER A 18 -14.21 7.03 -2.30
N PRO A 19 -14.88 6.76 -1.17
CA PRO A 19 -14.28 6.41 0.13
C PRO A 19 -13.65 5.01 0.13
N TYR A 20 -12.77 4.73 1.09
CA TYR A 20 -12.27 3.37 1.33
C TYR A 20 -13.46 2.44 1.62
N PRO A 21 -13.54 1.24 1.00
CA PRO A 21 -14.71 0.37 1.12
C PRO A 21 -15.17 0.13 2.57
N GLY A 22 -16.48 0.25 2.80
CA GLY A 22 -17.07 0.04 4.13
C GLY A 22 -16.76 1.15 5.15
N SER A 23 -16.27 2.31 4.71
CA SER A 23 -15.94 3.45 5.56
C SER A 23 -16.38 4.79 4.95
N LYS A 24 -16.12 5.88 5.67
CA LYS A 24 -16.20 7.26 5.14
C LYS A 24 -14.80 7.89 4.97
N VAL A 25 -13.76 7.07 4.97
CA VAL A 25 -12.37 7.56 4.91
C VAL A 25 -12.03 7.92 3.48
N GLU A 26 -11.64 9.18 3.29
CA GLU A 26 -11.16 9.72 2.03
C GLU A 26 -9.65 9.52 1.90
N ARG A 27 -9.19 8.96 0.79
CA ARG A 27 -7.75 8.83 0.49
C ARG A 27 -7.16 10.19 0.16
N SER A 28 -5.88 10.41 0.47
CA SER A 28 -5.15 11.57 -0.05
C SER A 28 -5.06 11.48 -1.58
N GLN A 29 -5.29 12.60 -2.27
CA GLN A 29 -5.24 12.61 -3.73
C GLN A 29 -3.84 12.27 -4.24
N VAL A 30 -3.74 11.34 -5.19
CA VAL A 30 -2.49 10.94 -5.84
C VAL A 30 -2.55 11.29 -7.33
N PRO A 31 -1.84 12.34 -7.79
CA PRO A 31 -1.69 12.63 -9.21
C PRO A 31 -1.10 11.44 -9.98
N ASN A 32 -1.51 11.25 -11.23
CA ASN A 32 -1.10 10.07 -12.03
C ASN A 32 0.42 10.00 -12.20
N GLU A 33 1.05 11.14 -12.41
CA GLU A 33 2.49 11.32 -12.55
C GLU A 33 3.28 11.03 -11.26
N LYS A 34 2.61 10.93 -10.11
CA LYS A 34 3.24 10.62 -8.82
C LYS A 34 2.85 9.24 -8.25
N VAL A 35 2.20 8.40 -9.05
CA VAL A 35 1.80 7.05 -8.62
C VAL A 35 3.03 6.18 -8.33
N GLY A 36 4.03 6.16 -9.21
CA GLY A 36 5.21 5.32 -9.05
C GLY A 36 6.11 5.75 -7.89
N TRP A 37 6.55 4.80 -7.06
CA TRP A 37 7.40 5.07 -5.89
C TRP A 37 8.74 5.74 -6.23
N LEU A 38 9.28 5.49 -7.42
CA LEU A 38 10.51 6.10 -7.93
C LEU A 38 10.40 7.62 -8.13
N VAL A 39 9.18 8.14 -8.27
CA VAL A 39 8.94 9.57 -8.34
C VAL A 39 9.03 10.13 -6.93
N GLU A 40 9.98 11.05 -6.72
CA GLU A 40 10.15 11.74 -5.46
C GLU A 40 8.91 12.55 -5.11
N TRP A 41 8.45 12.41 -3.87
CA TRP A 41 7.34 13.21 -3.35
C TRP A 41 7.42 13.31 -1.82
N GLN A 42 8.20 14.29 -1.35
CA GLN A 42 8.43 14.52 0.08
C GLN A 42 7.14 14.89 0.83
N ASP A 43 6.27 15.68 0.20
CA ASP A 43 4.99 16.08 0.80
C ASP A 43 3.90 15.00 0.72
N TYR A 44 4.23 13.76 0.32
CA TYR A 44 3.26 12.67 0.27
C TYR A 44 2.87 12.24 1.69
N ASN A 45 1.71 12.74 2.13
CA ASN A 45 1.13 12.43 3.43
C ASN A 45 -0.19 11.65 3.25
N PRO A 46 -0.14 10.31 3.09
CA PRO A 46 -1.33 9.49 2.95
C PRO A 46 -2.11 9.41 4.25
N VAL A 47 -3.43 9.30 4.16
CA VAL A 47 -4.28 9.02 5.32
C VAL A 47 -3.93 7.65 5.92
N GLU A 48 -3.82 7.57 7.25
CA GLU A 48 -3.69 6.29 7.95
C GLU A 48 -5.05 5.74 8.34
N TYR A 49 -5.34 4.52 7.91
CA TYR A 49 -6.58 3.84 8.27
C TYR A 49 -6.37 2.33 8.31
N THR A 50 -6.85 1.71 9.40
CA THR A 50 -7.03 0.26 9.48
C THR A 50 -8.44 -0.01 10.00
N ALA A 51 -9.17 -0.92 9.36
CA ALA A 51 -10.55 -1.20 9.75
C ALA A 51 -10.63 -1.75 11.19
N VAL A 52 -11.67 -1.38 11.94
CA VAL A 52 -11.86 -1.82 13.35
C VAL A 52 -11.93 -3.34 13.45
N SER A 53 -12.53 -4.02 12.46
CA SER A 53 -12.58 -5.48 12.39
C SER A 53 -11.21 -6.13 12.24
N VAL A 54 -10.24 -5.45 11.60
CA VAL A 54 -8.85 -5.90 11.50
C VAL A 54 -8.11 -5.62 12.81
N LEU A 55 -8.30 -4.41 13.38
CA LEU A 55 -7.69 -4.03 14.66
C LEU A 55 -8.15 -4.88 15.85
N ALA A 56 -9.32 -5.50 15.76
CA ALA A 56 -9.82 -6.45 16.76
C ALA A 56 -8.99 -7.75 16.84
N GLY A 57 -8.01 -7.95 15.95
CA GLY A 57 -7.10 -9.10 15.97
C GLY A 57 -7.75 -10.47 15.74
N PRO A 58 -8.68 -10.64 14.79
CA PRO A 58 -9.18 -11.97 14.46
C PRO A 58 -8.07 -12.86 13.87
N GLN A 59 -8.23 -14.19 13.92
CA GLN A 59 -7.21 -15.16 13.51
C GLN A 59 -6.64 -14.97 12.08
N TRP A 60 -7.41 -14.35 11.18
CA TRP A 60 -6.98 -14.08 9.80
C TRP A 60 -6.22 -12.77 9.63
N ALA A 61 -6.20 -11.90 10.65
CA ALA A 61 -5.55 -10.60 10.61
C ALA A 61 -4.18 -10.68 11.29
N ASP A 62 -3.18 -10.10 10.64
CA ASP A 62 -1.87 -9.90 11.24
C ASP A 62 -1.96 -8.83 12.36
N PRO A 63 -1.17 -8.98 13.44
CA PRO A 63 -0.93 -7.94 14.44
C PRO A 63 -0.52 -6.58 13.84
N GLN A 64 -0.51 -5.52 14.65
CA GLN A 64 0.08 -4.26 14.22
C GLN A 64 1.60 -4.38 14.11
N ILE A 65 2.22 -3.69 13.12
CA ILE A 65 3.68 -3.72 12.90
C ILE A 65 4.47 -3.24 14.13
N SER A 66 3.85 -2.41 14.98
CA SER A 66 4.44 -1.93 16.23
C SER A 66 4.45 -2.96 17.37
N GLU A 67 3.79 -4.11 17.21
CA GLU A 67 3.76 -5.14 18.25
C GLU A 67 5.11 -5.87 18.35
N SER A 68 5.69 -5.87 19.56
CA SER A 68 7.07 -6.30 19.80
C SER A 68 7.36 -7.77 19.45
N ASN A 69 6.34 -8.62 19.49
CA ASN A 69 6.41 -10.05 19.18
C ASN A 69 6.01 -10.36 17.72
N PHE A 70 5.72 -9.34 16.91
CA PHE A 70 5.34 -9.51 15.52
C PHE A 70 6.51 -9.19 14.59
N SER A 71 7.15 -10.25 14.08
CA SER A 71 8.29 -10.17 13.17
C SER A 71 7.97 -10.88 11.84
N PRO A 72 7.15 -10.25 10.96
CA PRO A 72 6.71 -10.89 9.72
C PRO A 72 7.89 -11.12 8.75
N LYS A 73 7.91 -12.29 8.13
CA LYS A 73 8.91 -12.62 7.08
C LYS A 73 8.37 -12.25 5.70
N PHE A 74 8.44 -10.97 5.36
CA PHE A 74 8.00 -10.48 4.06
C PHE A 74 8.81 -11.09 2.89
N ASN A 75 8.18 -11.14 1.71
CA ASN A 75 8.74 -11.76 0.50
C ASN A 75 9.08 -13.26 0.63
N GLU A 76 8.53 -13.95 1.63
CA GLU A 76 8.78 -15.37 1.90
C GLU A 76 7.50 -16.08 2.38
N LYS A 77 7.57 -17.41 2.53
CA LYS A 77 6.53 -18.17 3.22
C LYS A 77 6.78 -18.10 4.73
N ASP A 78 5.89 -17.42 5.45
CA ASP A 78 6.00 -17.14 6.87
C ASP A 78 5.10 -18.07 7.70
N GLY A 79 5.59 -19.29 7.93
CA GLY A 79 4.81 -20.35 8.59
C GLY A 79 3.57 -20.73 7.80
N HIS A 80 2.39 -20.38 8.31
CA HIS A 80 1.09 -20.61 7.67
C HIS A 80 0.62 -19.45 6.78
N VAL A 81 1.37 -18.35 6.72
CA VAL A 81 1.03 -17.16 5.93
C VAL A 81 1.96 -17.08 4.71
N GLU A 82 1.41 -17.11 3.51
CA GLU A 82 2.18 -16.88 2.27
C GLU A 82 2.32 -15.38 2.04
N ARG A 83 3.54 -14.85 2.23
CA ARG A 83 3.82 -13.42 2.07
C ARG A 83 4.54 -13.12 0.75
N LYS A 84 4.80 -14.08 -0.12
CA LYS A 84 5.33 -13.79 -1.47
C LYS A 84 4.23 -13.22 -2.37
N SER A 85 4.57 -12.14 -3.06
CA SER A 85 3.76 -11.67 -4.18
C SER A 85 4.01 -12.53 -5.41
N GLN A 86 2.97 -12.78 -6.19
CA GLN A 86 3.07 -13.46 -7.49
C GLN A 86 3.70 -12.56 -8.57
N ASN A 87 3.84 -11.26 -8.30
CA ASN A 87 4.47 -10.28 -9.18
C ASN A 87 5.94 -10.00 -8.85
N GLY A 88 6.57 -10.83 -8.01
CA GLY A 88 7.96 -10.66 -7.59
C GLY A 88 8.09 -9.97 -6.23
N LEU A 89 9.29 -9.49 -5.93
CA LEU A 89 9.58 -8.85 -4.64
C LEU A 89 8.87 -7.50 -4.53
N TYR A 90 8.39 -7.19 -3.33
CA TYR A 90 7.93 -5.85 -2.96
C TYR A 90 8.88 -5.24 -1.92
N GLU A 91 9.06 -3.92 -2.01
CA GLU A 91 9.92 -3.17 -1.11
C GLU A 91 9.32 -3.10 0.30
N ILE A 92 10.18 -3.15 1.32
CA ILE A 92 9.80 -2.91 2.72
C ILE A 92 10.37 -1.55 3.12
N GLU A 93 9.49 -0.62 3.45
CA GLU A 93 9.87 0.71 3.93
C GLU A 93 9.19 0.96 5.29
N ASN A 94 9.93 1.51 6.26
CA ASN A 94 9.41 1.78 7.61
C ASN A 94 8.74 0.55 8.25
N GLY A 95 9.34 -0.63 8.04
CA GLY A 95 8.87 -1.91 8.57
C GLY A 95 7.61 -2.46 7.90
N ARG A 96 7.09 -1.84 6.83
CA ARG A 96 5.85 -2.26 6.16
C ARG A 96 6.02 -2.39 4.64
N PRO A 97 5.22 -3.24 3.97
CA PRO A 97 5.26 -3.39 2.52
C PRO A 97 4.84 -2.12 1.77
N ARG A 98 5.54 -1.81 0.68
CA ARG A 98 5.05 -0.88 -0.36
C ARG A 98 4.29 -1.65 -1.42
N ASN A 99 3.12 -1.14 -1.81
CA ASN A 99 2.34 -1.72 -2.91
C ASN A 99 3.18 -1.68 -4.21
N PRO A 100 3.46 -2.82 -4.87
CA PRO A 100 4.30 -2.86 -6.06
C PRO A 100 3.74 -2.03 -7.23
N ALA A 101 2.44 -1.75 -7.27
CA ALA A 101 1.84 -0.92 -8.31
C ALA A 101 2.01 0.59 -8.07
N GLY A 102 2.34 1.03 -6.84
CA GLY A 102 2.56 2.44 -6.50
C GLY A 102 1.66 2.99 -5.37
N ARG A 103 1.70 4.30 -5.20
CA ARG A 103 0.96 5.07 -4.17
C ARG A 103 -0.55 4.98 -4.35
N THR A 104 -1.27 4.94 -3.24
CA THR A 104 -2.74 4.81 -3.20
C THR A 104 -3.43 5.92 -2.41
N GLY A 105 -2.68 6.78 -1.72
CA GLY A 105 -3.23 7.84 -0.87
C GLY A 105 -3.69 7.35 0.51
N LEU A 106 -3.42 6.09 0.88
CA LEU A 106 -3.76 5.52 2.19
C LEU A 106 -2.70 4.51 2.64
N VAL A 107 -2.36 4.53 3.93
CA VAL A 107 -1.54 3.53 4.62
C VAL A 107 -2.36 2.80 5.68
N GLY A 108 -2.01 1.55 6.00
CA GLY A 108 -2.78 0.68 6.88
C GLY A 108 -3.52 -0.44 6.12
N ARG A 109 -4.54 -1.05 6.73
CA ARG A 109 -5.21 -2.27 6.24
C ARG A 109 -6.74 -2.23 6.37
#